data_AF-A0A1W1V7D3-F1
#
_entry.id   AF-A0A1W1V7D3-F1
#
_cell.length_a   1.000
_cell.length_b   1.000
_cell.length_c   1.000
_cell.angle_alpha   90.00
_cell.angle_beta   90.00
_cell.angle_gamma   90.00
#
_symmetry.space_group_name_H-M   'P 1'
#
loop_
_entity.id
_entity.type
_entity.pdbx_description
1 polymer ?
#
loop_
_entity_poly.entity_id
_entity_poly.type
_entity_poly.pdbx_seq_one_letter_code
_entity_poly.pdbx_strand_id
1 'polypeptide(L)'
;MFIVGRRKVILKGLGWLLIFLAGMLAGAYLADRPPLAVLVGRSKRLLPIYSVATQEKKVALSFDATWGAEYTPKILEILRQHNVKTTFFLTNIWLKKYPDVAKKIAAEGHEIGLHSATHPHFTSLTEEQMEQELRENHRLVEEITGYKPELFRPPFGDYNDTVIRVVQRLGYKAIQWDVDSLDWQEHLSAEDIYRRVLKGIKPGSIVLFHNNGKHTATVLGPLLEKLKVEGYQVVPVSELLLKGDYYVDHAGVQRPAR
;
A
#
# COMPACT_ATOMS: atom_id res chain seq x y z
N MET A 1 45.02 -71.10 -27.04
CA MET A 1 44.82 -69.66 -27.35
C MET A 1 43.52 -69.16 -26.70
N PHE A 2 43.46 -68.92 -25.37
CA PHE A 2 42.19 -68.47 -24.71
C PHE A 2 42.35 -67.53 -23.50
N ILE A 3 43.56 -67.05 -23.17
CA ILE A 3 43.79 -66.29 -21.90
C ILE A 3 43.67 -64.76 -22.09
N VAL A 4 43.73 -64.24 -23.31
CA VAL A 4 43.77 -62.77 -23.57
C VAL A 4 42.37 -62.10 -23.52
N GLY A 5 41.29 -62.86 -23.68
CA GLY A 5 39.92 -62.32 -23.73
C GLY A 5 39.34 -61.91 -22.36
N ARG A 6 39.65 -62.63 -21.28
CA ARG A 6 39.07 -62.38 -19.93
C ARG A 6 39.56 -61.08 -19.29
N ARG A 7 40.84 -60.70 -19.48
CA ARG A 7 41.39 -59.46 -18.90
C ARG A 7 40.74 -58.19 -19.47
N LYS A 8 40.46 -58.16 -20.78
CA LYS A 8 39.79 -57.01 -21.43
C LYS A 8 38.33 -56.83 -20.98
N VAL A 9 37.63 -57.92 -20.67
CA VAL A 9 36.25 -57.88 -20.14
C VAL A 9 36.22 -57.36 -18.71
N ILE A 10 37.17 -57.80 -17.86
CA ILE A 10 37.29 -57.33 -16.47
C ILE A 10 37.65 -55.84 -16.41
N LEU A 11 38.58 -55.38 -17.26
CA LEU A 11 38.96 -53.96 -17.34
C LEU A 11 37.80 -53.06 -17.80
N LYS A 12 36.97 -53.51 -18.75
CA LYS A 12 35.76 -52.78 -19.17
C LYS A 12 34.71 -52.74 -18.06
N GLY A 13 34.51 -53.83 -17.32
CA GLY A 13 33.61 -53.88 -16.17
C GLY A 13 34.04 -52.94 -15.04
N LEU A 14 35.36 -52.83 -14.78
CA LEU A 14 35.91 -51.90 -13.79
C LEU A 14 35.68 -50.43 -14.21
N GLY A 15 35.81 -50.12 -15.50
CA GLY A 15 35.54 -48.79 -16.03
C GLY A 15 34.07 -48.37 -15.85
N TRP A 16 33.13 -49.27 -16.12
CA TRP A 16 31.70 -49.02 -15.89
C TRP A 16 31.36 -48.86 -14.41
N LEU A 17 31.99 -49.64 -13.53
CA LEU A 17 31.81 -49.52 -12.09
C LEU A 17 32.31 -48.17 -11.55
N LEU A 18 33.45 -47.68 -12.04
CA LEU A 18 33.99 -46.36 -11.66
C LEU A 18 33.10 -45.21 -12.13
N ILE A 19 32.55 -45.29 -13.35
CA ILE A 19 31.59 -44.30 -13.87
C ILE A 19 30.32 -44.30 -13.02
N PHE A 20 29.82 -45.49 -12.65
CA PHE A 20 28.64 -45.62 -11.80
C PHE A 20 28.87 -45.04 -10.39
N LEU A 21 30.02 -45.33 -9.77
CA LEU A 21 30.41 -44.77 -8.47
C LEU A 21 30.60 -43.25 -8.52
N ALA A 22 31.22 -42.72 -9.58
CA ALA A 22 31.35 -41.27 -9.78
C ALA A 22 29.98 -40.61 -9.96
N GLY A 23 29.06 -41.25 -10.68
CA GLY A 23 27.67 -40.81 -10.84
C GLY A 23 26.90 -40.79 -9.51
N MET A 24 27.06 -41.83 -8.67
CA MET A 24 26.46 -41.86 -7.34
C MET A 24 27.03 -40.79 -6.41
N LEU A 25 28.34 -40.57 -6.42
CA LEU A 25 28.99 -39.52 -5.62
C LEU A 25 28.56 -38.11 -6.07
N ALA A 26 28.48 -37.87 -7.39
CA ALA A 26 27.97 -36.61 -7.92
C ALA A 26 26.48 -36.42 -7.61
N GLY A 27 25.68 -37.48 -7.70
CA GLY A 27 24.26 -37.46 -7.35
C GLY A 27 24.03 -37.14 -5.87
N ALA A 28 24.80 -37.76 -4.97
CA ALA A 28 24.74 -37.47 -3.53
C ALA A 28 25.20 -36.04 -3.21
N TYR A 29 26.30 -35.59 -3.83
CA TYR A 29 26.81 -34.22 -3.67
C TYR A 29 25.83 -33.14 -4.17
N LEU A 30 25.05 -33.44 -5.20
CA LEU A 30 24.01 -32.55 -5.71
C LEU A 30 22.71 -32.64 -4.91
N ALA A 31 22.38 -33.80 -4.34
CA ALA A 31 21.18 -33.99 -3.52
C ALA A 31 21.26 -33.24 -2.18
N ASP A 32 22.45 -33.09 -1.61
CA ASP A 32 22.69 -32.34 -0.37
C ASP A 32 22.74 -30.82 -0.57
N ARG A 33 22.62 -30.32 -1.81
CA ARG A 33 22.55 -28.89 -2.07
C ARG A 33 21.13 -28.46 -2.40
N PRO A 34 20.63 -27.36 -1.79
CA PRO A 34 19.37 -26.80 -2.21
C PRO A 34 19.45 -26.46 -3.70
N PRO A 35 18.43 -26.80 -4.51
CA PRO A 35 18.44 -26.48 -5.94
C PRO A 35 18.66 -24.98 -6.10
N LEU A 36 19.44 -24.57 -7.11
CA LEU A 36 19.77 -23.16 -7.39
C LEU A 36 18.51 -22.25 -7.40
N ALA A 37 17.35 -22.80 -7.76
CA ALA A 37 16.05 -22.13 -7.71
C ALA A 37 15.59 -21.69 -6.29
N VAL A 38 16.08 -22.33 -5.22
CA VAL A 38 15.82 -21.96 -3.82
C VAL A 38 16.75 -20.83 -3.35
N LEU A 39 17.93 -20.71 -3.98
CA LEU A 39 18.96 -19.71 -3.68
C LEU A 39 18.78 -18.39 -4.45
N VAL A 40 18.06 -18.39 -5.57
CA VAL A 40 17.51 -17.16 -6.16
C VAL A 40 16.39 -16.69 -5.22
N GLY A 41 16.82 -16.01 -4.16
CA GLY A 41 16.02 -15.70 -2.99
C GLY A 41 14.66 -15.12 -3.37
N ARG A 42 13.63 -15.60 -2.67
CA ARG A 42 12.38 -14.86 -2.51
C ARG A 42 12.74 -13.51 -1.90
N SER A 43 13.04 -12.51 -2.73
CA SER A 43 13.03 -11.12 -2.32
C SER A 43 11.68 -10.90 -1.63
N LYS A 44 11.70 -10.49 -0.36
CA LYS A 44 10.47 -10.19 0.36
C LYS A 44 9.78 -9.07 -0.41
N ARG A 45 8.61 -9.36 -0.99
CA ARG A 45 7.77 -8.38 -1.67
C ARG A 45 7.62 -7.15 -0.77
N LEU A 46 7.89 -5.97 -1.33
CA LEU A 46 7.69 -4.71 -0.64
C LEU A 46 6.20 -4.36 -0.70
N LEU A 47 5.62 -4.06 0.47
CA LEU A 47 4.21 -3.71 0.58
C LEU A 47 4.06 -2.29 1.14
N PRO A 48 3.04 -1.54 0.68
CA PRO A 48 2.62 -0.31 1.34
C PRO A 48 1.97 -0.63 2.69
N ILE A 49 1.71 0.42 3.47
CA ILE A 49 1.01 0.29 4.76
C ILE A 49 -0.50 0.26 4.50
N TYR A 50 -1.12 -0.89 4.78
CA TYR A 50 -2.58 -1.09 4.71
C TYR A 50 -3.28 -0.76 6.03
N SER A 51 -2.63 -1.09 7.16
CA SER A 51 -3.15 -0.88 8.52
C SER A 51 -2.01 -0.91 9.54
N VAL A 52 -2.30 -0.60 10.80
CA VAL A 52 -1.34 -0.55 11.90
C VAL A 52 -1.68 -1.59 12.96
N ALA A 53 -0.69 -2.37 13.41
CA ALA A 53 -0.88 -3.28 14.53
C ALA A 53 -0.89 -2.49 15.86
N THR A 54 -2.08 -2.21 16.37
CA THR A 54 -2.28 -1.54 17.66
C THR A 54 -3.51 -2.08 18.39
N GLN A 55 -3.54 -1.92 19.71
CA GLN A 55 -4.73 -2.16 20.53
C GLN A 55 -5.49 -0.85 20.83
N GLU A 56 -4.89 0.29 20.52
CA GLU A 56 -5.57 1.59 20.62
C GLU A 56 -6.70 1.62 19.61
N LYS A 57 -7.91 1.97 20.05
CA LYS A 57 -9.06 2.17 19.19
C LYS A 57 -8.91 3.46 18.38
N LYS A 58 -7.94 3.48 17.47
CA LYS A 58 -7.71 4.55 16.50
C LYS A 58 -7.92 3.99 15.10
N VAL A 59 -8.52 4.80 14.24
CA VAL A 59 -8.69 4.52 12.82
C VAL A 59 -8.41 5.78 12.01
N ALA A 60 -7.98 5.63 10.77
CA ALA A 60 -7.86 6.74 9.84
C ALA A 60 -8.94 6.62 8.77
N LEU A 61 -9.82 7.62 8.67
CA LEU A 61 -10.62 7.81 7.47
C LEU A 61 -9.79 8.62 6.47
N SER A 62 -9.86 8.28 5.19
CA SER A 62 -9.07 8.97 4.17
C SER A 62 -9.87 9.14 2.89
N PHE A 63 -9.59 10.23 2.17
CA PHE A 63 -10.33 10.62 0.97
C PHE A 63 -9.38 10.81 -0.20
N ASP A 64 -9.58 10.05 -1.27
CA ASP A 64 -8.87 10.29 -2.52
C ASP A 64 -9.62 11.35 -3.34
N ALA A 65 -8.89 12.36 -3.81
CA ALA A 65 -9.43 13.47 -4.60
C ALA A 65 -8.74 13.57 -5.96
N THR A 66 -9.42 12.96 -6.94
CA THR A 66 -9.00 12.97 -8.34
C THR A 66 -9.99 13.76 -9.20
N TRP A 67 -11.28 13.58 -8.95
CA TRP A 67 -12.36 14.16 -9.77
C TRP A 67 -13.44 14.75 -8.88
N GLY A 68 -14.14 15.78 -9.38
CA GLY A 68 -15.29 16.39 -8.70
C GLY A 68 -14.93 17.06 -7.37
N ALA A 69 -15.81 17.93 -6.90
CA ALA A 69 -15.67 18.57 -5.58
C ALA A 69 -17.04 18.91 -4.97
N GLU A 70 -18.13 18.43 -5.57
CA GLU A 70 -19.50 18.76 -5.23
C GLU A 70 -19.86 18.37 -3.79
N TYR A 71 -19.34 17.24 -3.30
CA TYR A 71 -19.61 16.76 -1.94
C TYR A 71 -18.54 17.17 -0.93
N THR A 72 -17.37 17.65 -1.37
CA THR A 72 -16.27 18.04 -0.48
C THR A 72 -16.69 19.08 0.57
N PRO A 73 -17.43 20.16 0.25
CA PRO A 73 -17.90 21.11 1.26
C PRO A 73 -18.76 20.46 2.35
N LYS A 74 -19.62 19.49 1.98
CA LYS A 74 -20.48 18.80 2.95
C LYS A 74 -19.68 17.83 3.82
N ILE A 75 -18.70 17.13 3.23
CA ILE A 75 -17.75 16.28 3.97
C ILE A 75 -17.02 17.11 5.03
N LEU A 76 -16.45 18.27 4.65
CA LEU A 76 -15.77 19.17 5.58
C LEU A 76 -16.69 19.68 6.70
N GLU A 77 -17.93 20.06 6.35
CA GLU A 77 -18.93 20.47 7.35
C GLU A 77 -19.17 19.38 8.41
N ILE A 78 -19.35 18.13 7.99
CA ILE A 78 -19.59 16.98 8.88
C ILE A 78 -18.35 16.70 9.74
N LEU A 79 -17.16 16.70 9.16
CA LEU A 79 -15.91 16.49 9.88
C LEU A 79 -15.72 17.57 10.96
N ARG A 80 -16.01 18.84 10.63
CA ARG A 80 -15.96 19.95 11.58
C ARG A 80 -16.99 19.80 12.70
N GLN A 81 -18.23 19.41 12.39
CA GLN A 81 -19.28 19.16 13.40
C GLN A 81 -18.87 18.08 14.41
N HIS A 82 -18.10 17.08 13.97
CA HIS A 82 -17.60 16.00 14.81
C HIS A 82 -16.22 16.28 15.42
N ASN A 83 -15.61 17.45 15.13
CA ASN A 83 -14.25 17.81 15.51
C ASN A 83 -13.20 16.76 15.09
N VAL A 84 -13.33 16.23 13.88
CA VAL A 84 -12.44 15.20 13.32
C VAL A 84 -11.47 15.84 12.31
N LYS A 85 -10.18 15.52 12.45
CA LYS A 85 -9.15 15.74 11.43
C LYS A 85 -8.79 14.41 10.77
N THR A 86 -8.49 14.45 9.49
CA THR A 86 -8.45 13.29 8.59
C THR A 86 -7.48 13.57 7.45
N THR A 87 -7.23 12.59 6.58
CA THR A 87 -6.27 12.74 5.47
C THR A 87 -6.98 12.82 4.12
N PHE A 88 -6.56 13.75 3.26
CA PHE A 88 -6.97 13.84 1.86
C PHE A 88 -5.76 13.62 0.94
N PHE A 89 -5.85 12.67 0.02
CA PHE A 89 -4.83 12.41 -1.00
C PHE A 89 -5.20 13.14 -2.29
N LEU A 90 -4.39 14.13 -2.69
CA LEU A 90 -4.76 15.09 -3.74
C LEU A 90 -3.90 14.92 -5.01
N THR A 91 -4.56 14.87 -6.17
CA THR A 91 -3.87 14.90 -7.47
C THR A 91 -3.61 16.31 -7.98
N ASN A 92 -2.64 16.51 -8.87
CA ASN A 92 -2.48 17.82 -9.53
C ASN A 92 -3.65 18.17 -10.45
N ILE A 93 -4.28 17.18 -11.07
CA ILE A 93 -5.49 17.39 -11.87
C ILE A 93 -6.57 18.05 -11.01
N TRP A 94 -6.80 17.53 -9.81
CA TRP A 94 -7.79 18.06 -8.87
C TRP A 94 -7.38 19.42 -8.32
N LEU A 95 -6.12 19.57 -7.88
CA LEU A 95 -5.58 20.81 -7.32
C LEU A 95 -5.69 22.00 -8.27
N LYS A 96 -5.40 21.79 -9.56
CA LYS A 96 -5.51 22.85 -10.58
C LYS A 96 -6.95 23.30 -10.80
N LYS A 97 -7.92 22.38 -10.65
CA LYS A 97 -9.34 22.66 -10.87
C LYS A 97 -10.02 23.25 -9.64
N TYR A 98 -9.60 22.85 -8.45
CA TYR A 98 -10.23 23.22 -7.17
C TYR A 98 -9.22 23.76 -6.13
N PRO A 99 -8.38 24.75 -6.47
CA PRO A 99 -7.32 25.23 -5.57
C PRO A 99 -7.88 25.82 -4.26
N ASP A 100 -9.04 26.49 -4.32
CA ASP A 100 -9.65 27.09 -3.13
C ASP A 100 -10.23 26.03 -2.18
N VAL A 101 -10.72 24.91 -2.73
CA VAL A 101 -11.18 23.77 -1.91
C VAL A 101 -9.98 23.10 -1.24
N ALA A 102 -8.86 22.95 -1.95
CA ALA A 102 -7.61 22.43 -1.37
C ALA A 102 -7.10 23.31 -0.22
N LYS A 103 -7.08 24.64 -0.42
CA LYS A 103 -6.74 25.61 0.64
C LYS A 103 -7.66 25.49 1.85
N LYS A 104 -8.96 25.28 1.62
CA LYS A 104 -9.93 25.10 2.70
C LYS A 104 -9.68 23.80 3.48
N ILE A 105 -9.39 22.69 2.81
CA ILE A 105 -9.01 21.42 3.45
C ILE A 105 -7.81 21.65 4.39
N ALA A 106 -6.76 22.32 3.91
CA ALA A 106 -5.58 22.65 4.71
C ALA A 106 -5.88 23.63 5.86
N ALA A 107 -6.65 24.69 5.60
CA ALA A 107 -7.00 25.70 6.60
C ALA A 107 -7.88 25.13 7.74
N GLU A 108 -8.68 24.10 7.44
CA GLU A 108 -9.41 23.35 8.44
C GLU A 108 -8.52 22.33 9.19
N GLY A 109 -7.22 22.25 8.88
CA GLY A 109 -6.25 21.42 9.62
C GLY A 109 -6.29 19.94 9.27
N HIS A 110 -6.84 19.58 8.11
CA HIS A 110 -6.76 18.21 7.62
C HIS A 110 -5.35 17.92 7.06
N GLU A 111 -4.92 16.67 7.21
CA GLU A 111 -3.65 16.22 6.61
C GLU A 111 -3.81 16.08 5.10
N ILE A 112 -2.74 16.40 4.36
CA ILE A 112 -2.69 16.25 2.91
C ILE A 112 -1.61 15.23 2.54
N GLY A 113 -2.00 14.24 1.74
CA GLY A 113 -1.14 13.26 1.10
C GLY A 113 -1.08 13.46 -0.42
N LEU A 114 -0.06 12.86 -1.03
CA LEU A 114 0.14 12.86 -2.48
C LEU A 114 -0.67 11.75 -3.15
N HIS A 115 -1.28 12.06 -4.30
CA HIS A 115 -1.98 11.08 -5.15
C HIS A 115 -1.52 11.11 -6.62
N SER A 116 -0.32 11.63 -6.85
CA SER A 116 0.32 11.83 -8.17
C SER A 116 -0.16 13.05 -8.94
N ALA A 117 0.61 13.45 -9.95
CA ALA A 117 0.30 14.62 -10.75
C ALA A 117 -0.85 14.30 -11.73
N THR A 118 -0.75 13.21 -12.49
CA THR A 118 -1.66 12.90 -13.61
C THR A 118 -2.52 11.65 -13.41
N HIS A 119 -2.46 11.01 -12.24
CA HIS A 119 -3.18 9.79 -11.89
C HIS A 119 -2.93 8.57 -12.84
N PRO A 120 -1.67 8.26 -13.23
CA PRO A 120 -1.37 7.11 -14.08
C PRO A 120 -1.30 5.79 -13.28
N HIS A 121 -1.32 4.66 -13.97
CA HIS A 121 -0.89 3.39 -13.37
C HIS A 121 0.62 3.43 -13.10
N PHE A 122 1.02 3.49 -11.84
CA PHE A 122 2.44 3.61 -11.48
C PHE A 122 3.26 2.39 -11.92
N THR A 123 2.65 1.21 -12.03
CA THR A 123 3.36 0.01 -12.48
C THR A 123 3.75 0.03 -13.96
N SER A 124 3.17 0.92 -14.77
CA SER A 124 3.54 1.12 -16.18
C SER A 124 4.59 2.20 -16.42
N LEU A 125 5.08 2.86 -15.37
CA LEU A 125 6.05 3.96 -15.46
C LEU A 125 7.49 3.47 -15.25
N THR A 126 8.45 4.22 -15.80
CA THR A 126 9.85 4.12 -15.36
C THR A 126 10.05 4.78 -13.99
N GLU A 127 11.16 4.47 -13.29
CA GLU A 127 11.44 5.12 -12.00
C GLU A 127 11.52 6.65 -12.11
N GLU A 128 12.11 7.17 -13.20
CA GLU A 128 12.22 8.60 -13.45
C GLU A 128 10.85 9.26 -13.62
N GLN A 129 9.93 8.58 -14.33
CA GLN A 129 8.55 9.04 -14.50
C GLN A 129 7.78 9.02 -13.17
N MET A 130 7.97 7.98 -12.33
CA MET A 130 7.39 7.94 -10.99
C MET A 130 7.91 9.09 -10.11
N GLU A 131 9.22 9.35 -10.15
CA GLU A 131 9.83 10.48 -9.43
C GLU A 131 9.26 11.83 -9.89
N GLN A 132 9.11 12.01 -11.20
CA GLN A 132 8.54 13.22 -11.76
C GLN A 132 7.10 13.45 -11.28
N GLU A 133 6.24 12.42 -11.36
CA GLU A 133 4.86 12.47 -10.87
C GLU A 133 4.78 12.87 -9.39
N LEU A 134 5.66 12.31 -8.55
CA LEU A 134 5.70 12.59 -7.11
C LEU A 134 6.21 14.01 -6.81
N ARG A 135 7.28 14.45 -7.48
CA ARG A 135 7.89 15.77 -7.26
C ARG A 135 6.99 16.90 -7.75
N GLU A 136 6.36 16.73 -8.90
CA GLU A 136 5.40 17.71 -9.41
C GLU A 136 4.16 17.80 -8.52
N ASN A 137 3.71 16.66 -7.97
CA ASN A 137 2.59 16.66 -7.03
C ASN A 137 2.94 17.31 -5.71
N HIS A 138 4.10 16.99 -5.14
CA HIS A 138 4.60 17.65 -3.93
C HIS A 138 4.66 19.15 -4.09
N ARG A 139 5.32 19.63 -5.16
CA ARG A 139 5.49 21.06 -5.41
C ARG A 139 4.16 21.79 -5.45
N LEU A 140 3.18 21.26 -6.19
CA LEU A 140 1.89 21.95 -6.34
C LEU A 140 1.06 21.90 -5.06
N VAL A 141 1.11 20.79 -4.30
CA VAL A 141 0.48 20.71 -2.98
C VAL A 141 1.08 21.78 -2.06
N GLU A 142 2.40 21.86 -1.95
CA GLU A 142 3.08 22.83 -1.10
C GLU A 142 2.75 24.27 -1.52
N GLU A 143 2.77 24.56 -2.83
CA GLU A 143 2.45 25.88 -3.37
C GLU A 143 1.01 26.33 -3.05
N ILE A 144 0.03 25.43 -3.19
CA ILE A 144 -1.39 25.79 -3.00
C ILE A 144 -1.78 25.79 -1.52
N THR A 145 -1.28 24.85 -0.75
CA THR A 145 -1.81 24.53 0.59
C THR A 145 -0.85 24.87 1.73
N GLY A 146 0.43 25.07 1.43
CA GLY A 146 1.50 25.25 2.43
C GLY A 146 1.89 23.96 3.17
N TYR A 147 1.22 22.82 2.91
CA TYR A 147 1.58 21.54 3.48
C TYR A 147 2.77 20.92 2.77
N LYS A 148 3.62 20.23 3.53
CA LYS A 148 4.71 19.37 3.03
C LYS A 148 4.32 17.91 3.26
N PRO A 149 3.74 17.22 2.27
CA PRO A 149 3.24 15.87 2.46
C PRO A 149 4.37 14.85 2.67
N GLU A 150 4.14 13.90 3.57
CA GLU A 150 5.04 12.74 3.79
C GLU A 150 4.43 11.42 3.30
N LEU A 151 3.15 11.45 2.90
CA LEU A 151 2.37 10.28 2.54
C LEU A 151 2.09 10.30 1.04
N PHE A 152 2.16 9.14 0.41
CA PHE A 152 1.73 8.94 -0.96
C PHE A 152 0.84 7.70 -1.08
N ARG A 153 -0.26 7.81 -1.80
CA ARG A 153 -1.12 6.70 -2.18
C ARG A 153 -1.03 6.51 -3.69
N PRO A 154 -0.55 5.35 -4.20
CA PRO A 154 -0.55 5.07 -5.63
C PRO A 154 -1.97 5.12 -6.21
N PRO A 155 -2.18 5.78 -7.37
CA PRO A 155 -3.43 5.71 -8.11
C PRO A 155 -3.92 4.28 -8.31
N PHE A 156 -5.23 4.08 -8.25
CA PHE A 156 -5.90 2.78 -8.39
C PHE A 156 -5.49 1.71 -7.36
N GLY A 157 -4.70 2.08 -6.34
CA GLY A 157 -4.09 1.12 -5.43
C GLY A 157 -3.04 0.22 -6.10
N ASP A 158 -2.54 0.60 -7.28
CA ASP A 158 -1.65 -0.21 -8.10
C ASP A 158 -0.17 0.00 -7.73
N TYR A 159 0.54 -1.09 -7.44
CA TYR A 159 1.95 -1.04 -7.06
C TYR A 159 2.69 -2.37 -7.30
N ASN A 160 4.00 -2.26 -7.42
CA ASN A 160 4.96 -3.37 -7.37
C ASN A 160 6.16 -2.95 -6.49
N ASP A 161 7.16 -3.83 -6.35
CA ASP A 161 8.34 -3.55 -5.54
C ASP A 161 9.11 -2.29 -6.01
N THR A 162 9.11 -2.01 -7.32
CA THR A 162 9.73 -0.80 -7.88
C THR A 162 9.01 0.46 -7.39
N VAL A 163 7.68 0.48 -7.46
CA VAL A 163 6.86 1.61 -6.97
C VAL A 163 7.16 1.88 -5.49
N ILE A 164 7.10 0.85 -4.64
CA ILE A 164 7.32 1.02 -3.20
C ILE A 164 8.74 1.51 -2.91
N ARG A 165 9.74 1.00 -3.63
CA ARG A 165 11.14 1.41 -3.49
C ARG A 165 11.35 2.87 -3.88
N VAL A 166 10.78 3.32 -5.00
CA VAL A 166 10.89 4.73 -5.45
C VAL A 166 10.24 5.66 -4.42
N VAL A 167 9.02 5.33 -3.97
CA VAL A 167 8.29 6.13 -2.98
C VAL A 167 9.10 6.29 -1.69
N GLN A 168 9.66 5.18 -1.17
CA GLN A 168 10.51 5.20 0.02
C GLN A 168 11.83 5.93 -0.20
N ARG A 169 12.47 5.77 -1.36
CA ARG A 169 13.72 6.46 -1.73
C ARG A 169 13.55 7.98 -1.78
N LEU A 170 12.36 8.45 -2.14
CA LEU A 170 12.01 9.87 -2.11
C LEU A 170 11.57 10.37 -0.72
N GLY A 171 11.58 9.51 0.30
CA GLY A 171 11.25 9.88 1.68
C GLY A 171 9.76 9.80 2.03
N TYR A 172 8.91 9.32 1.13
CA TYR A 172 7.48 9.18 1.39
C TYR A 172 7.13 7.81 1.96
N LYS A 173 6.03 7.75 2.69
CA LYS A 173 5.39 6.50 3.11
C LYS A 173 4.32 6.12 2.09
N ALA A 174 4.42 4.92 1.52
CA ALA A 174 3.40 4.36 0.65
C ALA A 174 2.20 3.89 1.48
N ILE A 175 1.04 4.49 1.27
CA ILE A 175 -0.19 4.23 2.03
C ILE A 175 -1.22 3.54 1.15
N GLN A 176 -1.94 2.60 1.75
CA GLN A 176 -3.05 1.88 1.15
C GLN A 176 -4.24 1.87 2.13
N TRP A 177 -5.16 0.92 2.03
CA TRP A 177 -6.31 0.78 2.92
C TRP A 177 -6.64 -0.69 3.14
N ASP A 178 -7.02 -1.07 4.36
CA ASP A 178 -7.56 -2.39 4.67
C ASP A 178 -9.09 -2.44 4.59
N VAL A 179 -9.75 -1.27 4.62
CA VAL A 179 -11.21 -1.13 4.50
C VAL A 179 -11.56 -0.22 3.32
N ASP A 180 -12.19 -0.80 2.30
CA ASP A 180 -12.66 -0.06 1.12
C ASP A 180 -14.17 0.21 1.22
N SER A 181 -14.58 1.48 1.19
CA SER A 181 -15.99 1.86 1.21
C SER A 181 -16.74 1.52 -0.08
N LEU A 182 -16.04 1.42 -1.21
CA LEU A 182 -16.60 1.32 -2.57
C LEU A 182 -17.59 2.44 -2.91
N ASP A 183 -17.48 3.61 -2.27
CA ASP A 183 -18.39 4.75 -2.42
C ASP A 183 -18.42 5.37 -3.83
N TRP A 184 -17.46 5.01 -4.69
CA TRP A 184 -17.44 5.33 -6.12
C TRP A 184 -18.42 4.49 -6.95
N GLN A 185 -18.96 3.39 -6.42
CA GLN A 185 -19.94 2.55 -7.12
C GLN A 185 -21.35 3.12 -6.97
N GLU A 186 -21.86 3.78 -8.02
CA GLU A 186 -23.14 4.50 -7.98
C GLU A 186 -24.38 3.66 -7.62
N HIS A 187 -24.31 2.35 -7.76
CA HIS A 187 -25.41 1.43 -7.47
C HIS A 187 -25.50 1.04 -5.99
N LEU A 188 -24.45 1.29 -5.18
CA LEU A 188 -24.47 1.01 -3.75
C LEU A 188 -25.28 2.06 -3.01
N SER A 189 -26.13 1.63 -2.08
CA SER A 189 -26.84 2.54 -1.20
C SER A 189 -25.91 3.07 -0.10
N ALA A 190 -26.29 4.19 0.54
CA ALA A 190 -25.58 4.69 1.72
C ALA A 190 -25.52 3.63 2.84
N GLU A 191 -26.58 2.84 3.02
CA GLU A 191 -26.62 1.79 4.05
C GLU A 191 -25.64 0.65 3.73
N ASP A 192 -25.51 0.26 2.45
CA ASP A 192 -24.55 -0.78 2.04
C ASP A 192 -23.11 -0.35 2.33
N ILE A 193 -22.78 0.91 1.97
CA ILE A 193 -21.46 1.51 2.23
C ILE A 193 -21.21 1.57 3.74
N TYR A 194 -22.17 2.07 4.52
CA TYR A 194 -22.08 2.17 5.98
C TYR A 194 -21.79 0.81 6.63
N ARG A 195 -22.61 -0.22 6.31
CA ARG A 195 -22.44 -1.57 6.88
C ARG A 195 -21.12 -2.20 6.48
N ARG A 196 -20.70 -2.02 5.23
CA ARG A 196 -19.44 -2.53 4.72
C ARG A 196 -18.26 -1.96 5.51
N VAL A 197 -18.21 -0.64 5.65
CA VAL A 197 -17.13 0.05 6.36
C VAL A 197 -17.13 -0.34 7.83
N LEU A 198 -18.28 -0.27 8.51
CA LEU A 198 -18.36 -0.59 9.92
C LEU A 198 -17.96 -2.04 10.23
N LYS A 199 -18.33 -2.99 9.36
CA LYS A 199 -17.93 -4.41 9.51
C LYS A 199 -16.43 -4.63 9.32
N GLY A 200 -15.78 -3.83 8.48
CA GLY A 200 -14.35 -3.95 8.17
C GLY A 200 -13.42 -3.33 9.21
N ILE A 201 -13.91 -2.33 9.95
CA ILE A 201 -13.10 -1.55 10.89
C ILE A 201 -12.62 -2.39 12.07
N LYS A 202 -11.33 -2.25 12.37
CA LYS A 202 -10.66 -2.73 13.58
C LYS A 202 -9.65 -1.68 14.08
N PRO A 203 -9.09 -1.81 15.30
CA PRO A 203 -7.99 -0.96 15.74
C PRO A 203 -6.86 -0.92 14.70
N GLY A 204 -6.45 0.28 14.31
CA GLY A 204 -5.38 0.49 13.32
C GLY A 204 -5.81 0.46 11.85
N SER A 205 -7.11 0.38 11.55
CA SER A 205 -7.58 0.40 10.15
C SER A 205 -7.38 1.76 9.47
N ILE A 206 -7.08 1.70 8.18
CA ILE A 206 -7.10 2.83 7.25
C ILE A 206 -8.25 2.58 6.26
N VAL A 207 -9.21 3.50 6.24
CA VAL A 207 -10.44 3.41 5.44
C VAL A 207 -10.34 4.33 4.23
N LEU A 208 -10.65 3.80 3.05
CA LEU A 208 -10.75 4.58 1.81
C LEU A 208 -12.18 5.05 1.56
N PHE A 209 -12.31 6.35 1.29
CA PHE A 209 -13.43 7.01 0.64
C PHE A 209 -12.92 7.87 -0.53
N HIS A 210 -13.84 8.36 -1.35
CA HIS A 210 -13.59 9.37 -2.38
C HIS A 210 -14.30 10.67 -2.01
N ASN A 211 -13.68 11.80 -2.34
CA ASN A 211 -14.26 13.11 -2.02
C ASN A 211 -15.55 13.42 -2.81
N ASN A 212 -15.79 12.68 -3.90
CA ASN A 212 -16.93 12.84 -4.80
C ASN A 212 -17.87 11.62 -4.82
N GLY A 213 -17.73 10.68 -3.88
CA GLY A 213 -18.69 9.58 -3.77
C GLY A 213 -20.08 10.09 -3.40
N LYS A 214 -21.09 9.70 -4.18
CA LYS A 214 -22.48 10.19 -4.08
C LYS A 214 -23.06 10.10 -2.67
N HIS A 215 -22.74 9.03 -1.96
CA HIS A 215 -23.28 8.73 -0.65
C HIS A 215 -22.27 8.94 0.50
N THR A 216 -21.04 9.35 0.20
CA THR A 216 -19.96 9.51 1.19
C THR A 216 -20.36 10.46 2.32
N ALA A 217 -20.91 11.63 1.98
CA ALA A 217 -21.38 12.60 2.97
C ALA A 217 -22.55 12.05 3.81
N THR A 218 -23.44 11.26 3.22
CA THR A 218 -24.58 10.64 3.94
C THR A 218 -24.10 9.62 4.96
N VAL A 219 -23.07 8.83 4.63
CA VAL A 219 -22.51 7.79 5.50
C VAL A 219 -21.68 8.38 6.64
N LEU A 220 -20.96 9.47 6.38
CA LEU A 220 -19.92 9.96 7.26
C LEU A 220 -20.44 10.34 8.66
N GLY A 221 -21.57 11.04 8.77
CA GLY A 221 -22.14 11.44 10.06
C GLY A 221 -22.45 10.24 10.97
N PRO A 222 -23.37 9.34 10.56
CA PRO A 222 -23.70 8.14 11.33
C PRO A 222 -22.49 7.24 11.62
N LEU A 223 -21.51 7.17 10.71
CA LEU A 223 -20.27 6.42 10.93
C LEU A 223 -19.43 7.04 12.05
N LEU A 224 -19.22 8.35 12.04
CA LEU A 224 -18.46 9.05 13.08
C LEU A 224 -19.12 8.95 14.45
N GLU A 225 -20.45 9.07 14.52
CA GLU A 225 -21.22 8.85 15.76
C GLU A 225 -21.04 7.43 16.29
N LYS A 226 -21.17 6.43 15.41
CA LYS A 226 -20.99 5.02 15.77
C LYS A 226 -19.58 4.72 16.27
N LEU A 227 -18.55 5.21 15.56
CA LEU A 227 -17.16 5.05 15.96
C LEU A 227 -16.90 5.67 17.34
N LYS A 228 -17.43 6.88 17.58
CA LYS A 228 -17.33 7.54 18.88
C LYS A 228 -17.98 6.73 19.99
N VAL A 229 -19.18 6.19 19.77
CA VAL A 229 -19.89 5.32 20.75
C VAL A 229 -19.10 4.05 21.04
N GLU A 230 -18.43 3.47 20.04
CA GLU A 230 -17.57 2.29 20.22
C GLU A 230 -16.19 2.59 20.81
N GLY A 231 -15.92 3.86 21.10
CA GLY A 231 -14.67 4.34 21.70
C GLY A 231 -13.51 4.46 20.70
N TYR A 232 -13.81 4.53 19.40
CA TYR A 232 -12.81 4.83 18.38
C TYR A 232 -12.54 6.34 18.29
N GLN A 233 -11.27 6.68 18.13
CA GLN A 233 -10.82 7.99 17.70
C GLN A 233 -10.46 7.95 16.21
N VAL A 234 -11.02 8.89 15.43
CA VAL A 234 -10.58 9.11 14.06
C VAL A 234 -9.41 10.08 14.06
N VAL A 235 -8.30 9.68 13.43
CA VAL A 235 -7.06 10.44 13.36
C VAL A 235 -6.54 10.52 11.91
N PRO A 236 -5.74 11.53 11.55
CA PRO A 236 -4.96 11.51 10.32
C PRO A 236 -4.11 10.24 10.20
N VAL A 237 -3.83 9.82 8.97
CA VAL A 237 -3.03 8.63 8.69
C VAL A 237 -1.68 8.72 9.38
N SER A 238 -0.93 9.83 9.28
CA SER A 238 0.40 9.90 9.92
C SER A 238 0.37 9.80 11.44
N GLU A 239 -0.73 10.18 12.10
CA GLU A 239 -0.94 10.01 13.54
C GLU A 239 -1.28 8.56 13.91
N LEU A 240 -1.90 7.82 13.00
CA LEU A 240 -2.15 6.39 13.17
C LEU A 240 -0.85 5.57 13.06
N LEU A 241 0.06 5.98 12.17
CA LEU A 241 1.29 5.24 11.89
C LEU A 241 2.20 5.18 13.12
N LEU A 242 2.86 4.02 13.29
CA LEU A 242 3.91 3.85 14.28
C LEU A 242 5.08 4.80 13.99
N LYS A 243 5.60 5.41 15.07
CA LYS A 243 6.81 6.21 15.07
C LYS A 243 8.01 5.33 15.45
N GLY A 244 9.21 5.68 14.99
CA GLY A 244 10.43 4.90 15.23
C GLY A 244 10.55 3.69 14.30
N ASP A 245 11.26 2.65 14.76
CA ASP A 245 11.54 1.47 13.97
C ASP A 245 10.31 0.56 13.85
N TYR A 246 9.94 0.23 12.61
CA TYR A 246 8.84 -0.66 12.28
C TYR A 246 9.17 -1.49 11.04
N TYR A 247 8.38 -2.55 10.83
CA TYR A 247 8.34 -3.26 9.56
C TYR A 247 6.90 -3.41 9.06
N VAL A 248 6.74 -3.62 7.76
CA VAL A 248 5.45 -3.98 7.16
C VAL A 248 5.46 -5.49 6.93
N ASP A 249 4.49 -6.20 7.50
CA ASP A 249 4.39 -7.66 7.33
C ASP A 249 3.81 -8.05 5.96
N HIS A 250 3.71 -9.35 5.71
CA HIS A 250 3.21 -9.91 4.44
C HIS A 250 1.72 -9.60 4.15
N ALA A 251 0.97 -9.08 5.14
CA ALA A 251 -0.41 -8.64 5.01
C ALA A 251 -0.53 -7.11 4.89
N GLY A 252 0.60 -6.39 4.78
CA GLY A 252 0.61 -4.93 4.71
C GLY A 252 0.40 -4.25 6.06
N VAL A 253 0.48 -4.98 7.18
CA VAL A 253 0.29 -4.42 8.51
C VAL A 253 1.61 -3.85 9.02
N GLN A 254 1.61 -2.57 9.39
CA GLN A 254 2.74 -1.92 10.06
C GLN A 254 2.85 -2.44 11.50
N ARG A 255 4.02 -2.97 11.87
CA ARG A 255 4.29 -3.55 13.19
C ARG A 255 5.54 -2.95 13.81
N PRO A 256 5.60 -2.78 15.14
CA PRO A 256 6.81 -2.33 15.79
C PRO A 256 7.95 -3.31 15.50
N ALA A 257 9.16 -2.79 15.28
CA ALA A 257 10.35 -3.62 15.28
C ALA A 257 10.48 -4.28 16.66
N ARG A 258 10.93 -5.54 16.68
CA ARG A 258 11.19 -6.27 17.93
C ARG A 258 12.54 -5.87 18.50
#